data_AF-A0A376K332-F1
#
_entry.id   AF-A0A376K332-F1
#
_cell.length_a   1.000
_cell.length_b   1.000
_cell.length_c   1.000
_cell.angle_alpha   90.00
_cell.angle_beta   90.00
_cell.angle_gamma   90.00
#
_symmetry.space_group_name_H-M   'P 1'
#
loop_
_entity.id
_entity.type
_entity.pdbx_description
1 polymer ?
#
loop_
_entity_poly.entity_id
_entity_poly.type
_entity_poly.pdbx_seq_one_letter_code
_entity_poly.pdbx_strand_id
1 'polypeptide(L)' 'MRRDANDKVKALLKDKEISEDDDRRSQDDVQKLTDAAIKKIEAALADKEAELMQF' A
#
# COMPACT_ATOMS: atom_id res chain seq x y z
N MET A 1 -7.85 -0.40 -3.29
CA MET A 1 -6.82 0.66 -3.34
C MET A 1 -5.52 0.22 -3.99
N ARG A 2 -4.70 -0.70 -3.42
CA ARG A 2 -3.44 -1.16 -4.06
C ARG A 2 -3.64 -1.65 -5.50
N ARG A 3 -4.64 -2.51 -5.69
CA ARG A 3 -5.01 -3.05 -7.01
C ARG A 3 -5.37 -1.92 -7.99
N ASP A 4 -6.26 -1.02 -7.58
CA ASP A 4 -6.70 0.10 -8.42
C ASP A 4 -5.55 1.06 -8.77
N ALA A 5 -4.61 1.28 -7.84
CA ALA A 5 -3.41 2.07 -8.10
C ALA A 5 -2.51 1.40 -9.14
N ASN A 6 -2.24 0.10 -8.99
CA ASN A 6 -1.42 -0.65 -9.94
C ASN A 6 -2.08 -0.77 -11.32
N ASP A 7 -3.41 -0.93 -11.37
CA ASP A 7 -4.16 -0.99 -12.63
C ASP A 7 -4.08 0.34 -13.40
N LYS A 8 -4.08 1.48 -12.69
CA LYS A 8 -3.86 2.81 -13.30
C LYS A 8 -2.45 2.95 -13.87
N VAL A 9 -1.42 2.60 -13.09
CA VAL A 9 -0.01 2.68 -13.54
C VAL A 9 0.20 1.79 -14.77
N LYS A 10 -0.38 0.59 -14.77
CA LYS A 10 -0.33 -0.32 -15.91
C LYS A 10 -1.02 0.24 -17.16
N ALA A 11 -2.08 1.03 -17.01
CA ALA A 11 -2.71 1.72 -18.14
C ALA A 11 -1.77 2.79 -18.71
N LEU A 12 -1.17 3.63 -17.84
CA LEU A 12 -0.20 4.65 -18.26
C LEU A 12 1.02 4.05 -18.99
N LEU A 13 1.50 2.88 -18.55
CA LEU A 13 2.59 2.16 -19.22
C LEU A 13 2.18 1.69 -20.63
N LYS A 14 0.95 1.18 -20.80
CA LYS A 14 0.42 0.76 -22.11
C LYS A 14 0.28 1.94 -23.06
N ASP A 15 -0.15 3.09 -22.53
CA ASP A 15 -0.31 4.33 -23.26
C ASP A 15 1.05 5.02 -23.53
N LYS A 16 2.16 4.43 -23.04
CA LYS A 16 3.54 4.91 -23.15
C LYS A 16 3.75 6.29 -22.52
N GLU A 17 2.94 6.65 -21.53
CA GLU A 17 3.09 7.88 -20.77
C GLU A 17 4.17 7.77 -19.68
N ILE A 18 4.52 6.54 -19.28
CA ILE A 18 5.57 6.25 -18.31
C ILE A 18 6.50 5.14 -18.82
N SER A 19 7.71 5.06 -18.25
CA SER A 19 8.66 3.97 -18.56
C SER A 19 8.41 2.71 -17.70
N GLU A 20 9.02 1.59 -18.08
CA GLU A 20 9.03 0.36 -17.25
C GLU A 20 9.74 0.56 -15.91
N ASP A 21 10.70 1.48 -15.84
CA ASP A 21 11.38 1.83 -14.59
C ASP A 21 10.47 2.63 -13.66
N ASP A 22 9.64 3.51 -14.23
CA ASP A 22 8.63 4.27 -13.47
C ASP A 22 7.51 3.36 -12.96
N ASP A 23 7.04 2.40 -13.77
CA ASP A 23 6.06 1.39 -13.33
C ASP A 23 6.59 0.60 -12.13
N ARG A 24 7.82 0.09 -12.23
CA ARG A 24 8.48 -0.64 -11.12
C ARG A 24 8.60 0.21 -9.87
N ARG A 25 9.06 1.46 -9.99
CA ARG A 25 9.17 2.38 -8.85
C ARG A 25 7.80 2.66 -8.22
N SER A 26 6.78 2.90 -9.04
CA SER A 26 5.44 3.16 -8.54
C SER A 26 4.87 1.95 -7.80
N GLN A 27 5.12 0.73 -8.26
CA GLN A 27 4.69 -0.48 -7.56
C GLN A 27 5.38 -0.63 -6.19
N ASP A 28 6.69 -0.36 -6.11
CA ASP A 28 7.44 -0.38 -4.86
C ASP A 28 6.90 0.65 -3.85
N ASP A 29 6.59 1.86 -4.31
CA ASP A 29 6.09 2.92 -3.44
C ASP A 29 4.67 2.61 -2.95
N VAL A 30 3.80 2.09 -3.82
CA VAL A 30 2.46 1.63 -3.43
C VAL A 30 2.56 0.50 -2.40
N GLN A 31 3.52 -0.43 -2.56
CA GLN A 31 3.74 -1.52 -1.62
C GLN A 31 4.18 -0.99 -0.25
N LYS A 32 5.18 -0.09 -0.20
CA LYS A 32 5.64 0.54 1.05
C LYS A 32 4.51 1.26 1.79
N LEU A 33 3.67 2.00 1.07
CA LEU A 33 2.52 2.69 1.67
C LEU A 33 1.50 1.70 2.24
N THR A 34 1.22 0.62 1.51
CA THR A 34 0.32 -0.44 1.95
C THR A 34 0.84 -1.10 3.23
N ASP A 35 2.12 -1.46 3.27
CA ASP A 35 2.75 -2.10 4.42
C ASP A 35 2.78 -1.17 5.64
N ALA A 36 3.05 0.12 5.43
CA ALA A 36 3.01 1.12 6.50
C ALA A 36 1.59 1.28 7.08
N ALA A 37 0.55 1.23 6.25
CA ALA A 37 -0.83 1.31 6.71
C ALA A 37 -1.23 0.06 7.51
N ILE A 38 -0.84 -1.13 7.03
CA ILE A 38 -1.08 -2.40 7.74
C ILE A 38 -0.44 -2.36 9.12
N LYS A 39 0.85 -1.99 9.22
CA LYS A 39 1.55 -1.90 10.51
C LYS A 39 0.86 -0.97 11.51
N LYS A 40 0.32 0.15 11.04
CA LYS A 40 -0.44 1.09 11.90
C LYS A 40 -1.73 0.47 12.41
N ILE A 41 -2.44 -0.28 11.57
CA ILE A 41 -3.67 -0.98 11.95
C ILE A 41 -3.36 -2.08 12.96
N GLU A 42 -2.31 -2.88 12.72
CA GLU A 42 -1.87 -3.93 13.64
C GLU A 42 -1.49 -3.36 15.01
N ALA A 43 -0.76 -2.24 15.04
CA ALA A 43 -0.41 -1.57 16.30
C ALA A 43 -1.66 -1.09 17.05
N ALA A 44 -2.58 -0.41 16.36
CA ALA A 44 -3.82 0.08 16.97
C ALA A 44 -4.72 -1.08 17.46
N LEU A 45 -4.75 -2.20 16.74
CA LEU A 45 -5.46 -3.40 17.16
C LEU A 45 -4.86 -3.98 18.44
N ALA A 46 -3.53 -4.16 18.47
CA ALA A 46 -2.82 -4.70 19.63
C ALA A 46 -3.02 -3.82 20.88
N ASP A 47 -2.94 -2.50 20.73
CA ASP A 47 -3.21 -1.55 21.82
C ASP A 47 -4.64 -1.71 22.34
N LYS A 48 -5.63 -1.87 21.45
CA LYS A 48 -7.02 -2.03 21.85
C LYS A 48 -7.29 -3.38 22.52
N GLU A 49 -6.67 -4.45 22.03
CA GLU A 49 -6.76 -5.77 22.65
C GLU A 49 -6.17 -5.75 24.06
N ALA A 50 -5.02 -5.11 24.26
CA ALA A 50 -4.40 -4.96 25.57
C ALA A 50 -5.28 -4.14 26.54
N GLU A 51 -5.89 -3.05 26.06
CA GLU A 51 -6.84 -2.27 26.86
C GLU A 51 -8.03 -3.13 27.31
N LEU A 52 -8.59 -3.95 26.41
CA LEU A 52 -9.75 -4.80 26.72
C LEU A 52 -9.40 -5.94 27.70
N MET A 53 -8.19 -6.50 27.65
CA MET A 53 -7.75 -7.57 28.57
C MET A 53 -7.39 -7.07 29.98
N GLN A 54 -7.29 -5.75 30.20
CA GLN A 54 -7.01 -5.15 31.50
C GLN A 54 -8.26 -4.86 32.34
N PHE A 55 -9.46 -5.09 31.80
CA PHE A 55 -10.75 -5.02 32.50
C PHE A 55 -11.18 -6.40 33.02
#